data_AF-G1EFU3-F1
#
_entry.id   AF-G1EFU3-F1
#
_cell.length_a   1.000
_cell.length_b   1.000
_cell.length_c   1.000
_cell.angle_alpha   90.00
_cell.angle_beta   90.00
_cell.angle_gamma   90.00
#
_symmetry.space_group_name_H-M   'P 1'
#
loop_
_entity.id
_entity.type
_entity.pdbx_description
1 polymer ?
#
loop_
_entity_poly.entity_id
_entity_poly.type
_entity_poly.pdbx_seq_one_letter_code
_entity_poly.pdbx_strand_id
1 'polypeptide(L)'
;AELNVVRLDHNNVVRIVAASTCTPASQDSLGTIIMEYAGNCTLHHVIYGTGYLTGNNNDILKCDHGFLSTAQAVIYSRDIVAGLMFLHSQLIVHLDLKP
;
A
#
# COMPACT_ATOMS: atom_id res chain seq x y z
N ALA A 1 -25.76 4.99 -1.22
CA ALA A 1 -25.65 3.76 -0.45
C ALA A 1 -24.27 3.74 0.21
N GLU A 2 -24.20 3.69 1.53
CA GLU A 2 -22.93 3.56 2.25
C GLU A 2 -22.49 2.09 2.17
N LEU A 3 -21.32 1.86 1.59
CA LEU A 3 -20.75 0.52 1.45
C LEU A 3 -20.17 0.11 2.81
N ASN A 4 -20.56 -1.06 3.28
CA ASN A 4 -20.07 -1.65 4.53
C ASN A 4 -18.56 -1.88 4.39
N VAL A 5 -17.74 -0.91 4.82
CA VAL A 5 -16.29 -1.04 4.78
C VAL A 5 -15.93 -2.14 5.77
N VAL A 6 -15.41 -3.26 5.27
CA VAL A 6 -14.79 -4.27 6.12
C VAL A 6 -13.71 -3.54 6.92
N ARG A 7 -13.87 -3.49 8.24
CA ARG A 7 -12.93 -2.83 9.15
C ARG A 7 -11.69 -3.70 9.31
N LEU A 8 -10.87 -3.76 8.26
CA LEU A 8 -9.54 -4.34 8.28
C LEU A 8 -8.62 -3.40 9.06
N ASP A 9 -8.58 -3.61 10.38
CA ASP A 9 -7.78 -2.78 11.30
C ASP A 9 -6.53 -3.55 11.72
N HIS A 10 -5.45 -3.40 10.95
CA HIS A 10 -4.16 -4.04 11.20
C HIS A 10 -3.01 -3.16 10.70
N ASN A 11 -1.94 -3.03 11.48
CA ASN A 11 -0.81 -2.12 11.18
C ASN A 11 -0.14 -2.37 9.82
N ASN A 12 -0.24 -3.59 9.29
CA ASN A 12 0.36 -3.98 8.01
C ASN A 12 -0.68 -4.16 6.88
N VAL A 13 -1.90 -3.63 7.05
CA VAL A 13 -2.94 -3.61 6.01
C VAL A 13 -3.48 -2.20 5.90
N VAL A 14 -3.45 -1.65 4.68
CA VAL A 14 -3.90 -0.27 4.47
C VAL A 14 -5.40 -0.12 4.76
N ARG A 15 -5.74 0.79 5.67
CA ARG A 15 -7.12 1.05 6.08
C ARG A 15 -7.90 1.77 4.98
N ILE A 16 -9.05 1.22 4.61
CA ILE A 16 -10.05 1.90 3.78
C ILE A 16 -10.88 2.82 4.67
N VAL A 17 -11.00 4.08 4.28
CA VAL A 17 -11.75 5.11 5.02
C VAL A 17 -13.17 5.23 4.49
N ALA A 18 -13.32 5.22 3.16
CA ALA A 18 -14.62 5.30 2.51
C ALA A 18 -14.56 4.64 1.12
N ALA A 19 -15.71 4.16 0.66
CA ALA A 19 -15.88 3.69 -0.71
C ALA A 19 -17.25 4.12 -1.23
N SER A 20 -17.29 4.59 -2.47
CA SER A 20 -18.52 4.98 -3.16
C SER A 20 -18.63 4.27 -4.49
N THR A 21 -19.83 3.82 -4.79
CA THR A 21 -20.23 3.24 -6.09
C THR A 21 -21.27 4.11 -6.80
N CYS A 22 -21.62 5.29 -6.25
CA CYS A 22 -22.73 6.07 -6.79
C CYS A 22 -22.32 6.95 -7.98
N THR A 23 -23.20 6.99 -8.98
CA THR A 23 -23.17 7.98 -10.06
C THR A 23 -24.56 8.53 -10.35
N PRO A 24 -24.69 9.83 -10.65
CA PRO A 24 -25.86 10.35 -11.36
C PRO A 24 -25.97 9.69 -12.73
N ALA A 25 -27.19 9.54 -13.24
CA ALA A 25 -27.55 8.73 -14.41
C ALA A 25 -27.00 9.20 -15.80
N SER A 26 -25.90 9.95 -15.85
CA SER A 26 -25.42 10.59 -17.08
C SER A 26 -23.90 10.55 -17.32
N GLN A 27 -23.10 9.90 -16.46
CA GLN A 27 -21.64 9.83 -16.62
C GLN A 27 -21.13 8.42 -16.31
N ASP A 28 -20.11 7.96 -17.04
CA ASP A 28 -19.45 6.67 -16.83
C ASP A 28 -19.08 6.48 -15.36
N SER A 29 -19.52 5.37 -14.79
CA SER A 29 -19.54 5.17 -13.35
C SER A 29 -18.24 4.61 -12.78
N LEU A 30 -17.29 5.49 -12.48
CA LEU A 30 -16.09 5.14 -11.72
C LEU A 30 -16.38 5.16 -10.22
N GLY A 31 -16.34 3.98 -9.59
CA GLY A 31 -16.33 3.88 -8.14
C GLY A 31 -15.08 4.56 -7.55
N THR A 32 -15.22 5.14 -6.36
CA THR A 32 -14.12 5.82 -5.66
C THR A 32 -13.82 5.12 -4.35
N ILE A 33 -12.55 4.86 -4.07
CA ILE A 33 -12.07 4.36 -2.78
C ILE A 33 -11.13 5.40 -2.18
N ILE A 34 -11.37 5.74 -0.92
CA ILE A 34 -10.51 6.59 -0.11
C ILE A 34 -9.87 5.69 0.94
N MET A 35 -8.54 5.67 1.00
CA MET A 35 -7.74 4.85 1.88
C MET A 35 -6.67 5.68 2.58
N GLU A 36 -6.09 5.15 3.64
CA GLU A 36 -5.00 5.83 4.34
C GLU A 36 -3.78 6.00 3.41
N TYR A 37 -3.07 7.09 3.62
CA TYR A 37 -1.89 7.39 2.84
C TYR A 37 -0.67 6.68 3.44
N ALA A 38 -0.12 5.69 2.73
CA ALA A 38 0.97 4.83 3.19
C ALA A 38 2.38 5.31 2.80
N GLY A 39 2.51 6.49 2.19
CA GLY A 39 3.79 7.10 1.80
C GLY A 39 3.90 7.43 0.30
N ASN A 40 5.04 8.01 -0.07
CA ASN A 40 5.31 8.54 -1.41
C ASN A 40 5.84 7.51 -2.42
N CYS A 41 6.12 6.27 -2.00
CA CYS A 41 6.68 5.23 -2.85
C CYS A 41 6.12 3.84 -2.49
N THR A 42 6.13 2.91 -3.44
CA THR A 42 5.72 1.51 -3.21
C THR A 42 6.93 0.63 -2.92
N LEU A 43 6.71 -0.58 -2.40
CA LEU A 43 7.80 -1.52 -2.16
C LEU A 43 8.48 -1.94 -3.48
N HIS A 44 7.75 -1.97 -4.60
CA HIS A 44 8.33 -2.10 -5.94
C HIS A 44 9.39 -1.02 -6.24
N HIS A 45 9.14 0.24 -5.89
CA HIS A 45 10.12 1.33 -6.09
C HIS A 45 11.37 1.10 -5.23
N VAL A 46 11.19 0.62 -4.00
CA VAL A 46 12.27 0.32 -3.05
C VAL A 46 13.12 -0.87 -3.50
N ILE A 47 12.50 -1.92 -4.05
CA ILE A 47 13.19 -3.14 -4.50
C ILE A 47 13.92 -2.92 -5.82
N TYR A 48 13.26 -2.30 -6.80
CA TYR A 48 13.77 -2.23 -8.17
C TYR A 48 14.41 -0.90 -8.54
N GLY A 49 14.40 0.08 -7.64
CA GLY A 49 15.13 1.33 -7.83
C GLY A 49 14.64 2.12 -9.05
N THR A 50 13.51 2.79 -8.93
CA THR A 50 13.08 3.79 -9.91
C THR A 50 13.55 5.17 -9.44
N GLY A 51 14.64 5.67 -10.03
CA GLY A 51 15.33 6.91 -9.64
C GLY A 51 14.57 8.22 -9.88
N TYR A 52 13.42 8.44 -9.22
CA TYR A 52 12.57 9.60 -9.50
C TYR A 52 11.99 10.36 -8.28
N LEU A 53 12.65 10.33 -7.12
CA LEU A 53 12.33 11.26 -6.01
C LEU A 53 13.53 12.13 -5.57
N THR A 54 14.49 12.39 -6.47
CA THR A 54 15.44 13.49 -6.29
C THR A 54 14.80 14.78 -6.81
N GLY A 55 13.89 15.32 -6.01
CA GLY A 55 13.25 16.61 -6.22
C GLY A 55 13.21 17.41 -4.93
N ASN A 56 14.40 17.87 -4.50
CA ASN A 56 14.63 18.91 -3.50
C ASN A 56 14.27 18.57 -2.03
N ASN A 57 15.30 18.27 -1.23
CA ASN A 57 15.54 18.84 0.11
C ASN A 57 16.84 18.25 0.66
N ASN A 58 17.97 18.85 0.27
CA ASN A 58 19.12 19.29 1.08
C ASN A 58 19.52 18.57 2.38
N ASP A 59 19.23 17.29 2.53
CA ASP A 59 19.81 16.42 3.56
C ASP A 59 19.96 14.96 3.06
N ILE A 60 20.08 14.81 1.73
CA ILE A 60 20.37 13.55 1.02
C ILE A 60 21.87 13.27 1.14
N LEU A 61 22.39 13.27 2.36
CA LEU A 61 23.75 12.81 2.63
C LEU A 61 23.72 11.29 2.69
N LYS A 62 24.18 10.72 1.57
CA LYS A 62 24.36 9.31 1.22
C LYS A 62 23.20 8.73 0.41
N CYS A 63 23.23 9.07 -0.88
CA CYS A 63 23.04 8.07 -1.93
C CYS A 63 23.94 6.85 -1.63
N ASP A 64 23.48 5.94 -0.76
CA ASP A 64 23.79 4.54 -1.00
C ASP A 64 22.78 4.13 -2.08
N HIS A 65 23.28 4.03 -3.30
CA HIS A 65 22.59 3.39 -4.41
C HIS A 65 22.57 1.87 -4.14
N GLY A 66 22.10 1.51 -2.94
CA GLY A 66 22.17 0.20 -2.35
C GLY A 66 20.81 -0.43 -2.50
N PHE A 67 20.78 -1.56 -3.20
CA PHE A 67 19.67 -2.50 -3.17
C PHE A 67 19.14 -2.68 -1.74
N LEU A 68 17.85 -3.01 -1.63
CA LEU A 68 17.23 -3.38 -0.37
C LEU A 68 18.14 -4.33 0.43
N SER A 69 18.66 -3.88 1.57
CA SER A 69 19.55 -4.70 2.39
C SER A 69 18.84 -5.95 2.88
N THR A 70 19.57 -7.03 3.15
CA THR A 70 18.98 -8.27 3.68
C THR A 70 18.19 -8.04 4.96
N ALA A 71 18.66 -7.15 5.84
CA ALA A 71 17.96 -6.79 7.05
C ALA A 71 16.59 -6.13 6.76
N GLN A 72 16.54 -5.17 5.82
CA GLN A 72 15.29 -4.53 5.42
C GLN A 72 14.36 -5.51 4.68
N ALA A 73 14.90 -6.39 3.83
CA ALA A 73 14.12 -7.42 3.16
C ALA A 73 13.44 -8.38 4.15
N VAL A 74 14.12 -8.75 5.23
CA VAL A 74 13.55 -9.58 6.31
C VAL A 74 12.45 -8.82 7.05
N ILE A 75 12.62 -7.51 7.30
CA ILE A 75 11.60 -6.68 7.94
C ILE A 75 10.34 -6.61 7.07
N TYR A 76 10.47 -6.23 5.79
CA TYR A 76 9.32 -6.18 4.87
C TYR A 76 8.64 -7.54 4.74
N SER A 77 9.42 -8.62 4.61
CA SER A 77 8.87 -9.98 4.56
C SER A 77 8.04 -10.31 5.80
N ARG A 78 8.55 -9.96 7.00
CA ARG A 78 7.83 -10.19 8.27
C ARG A 78 6.52 -9.41 8.32
N ASP A 79 6.53 -8.14 7.90
CA ASP A 79 5.36 -7.27 7.98
C ASP A 79 4.28 -7.68 6.96
N ILE A 80 4.68 -8.10 5.75
CA ILE A 80 3.79 -8.69 4.74
C ILE A 80 3.14 -9.96 5.29
N VAL A 81 3.93 -10.88 5.86
CA VAL A 81 3.39 -12.13 6.43
C VAL A 81 2.41 -11.83 7.56
N ALA A 82 2.69 -10.86 8.42
CA ALA A 82 1.75 -10.45 9.48
C ALA A 82 0.43 -9.91 8.89
N GLY A 83 0.49 -9.09 7.83
CA GLY A 83 -0.71 -8.64 7.11
C GLY A 83 -1.51 -9.78 6.49
N LEU A 84 -0.85 -10.74 5.85
CA LEU A 84 -1.50 -11.93 5.27
C LEU A 84 -2.14 -12.82 6.34
N MET A 85 -1.46 -13.05 7.46
CA MET A 85 -2.01 -13.81 8.59
C MET A 85 -3.29 -13.17 9.11
N PHE A 86 -3.33 -11.84 9.21
CA PHE A 86 -4.53 -11.12 9.56
C PHE A 86 -5.64 -11.30 8.52
N LEU A 87 -5.37 -11.10 7.22
CA LEU A 87 -6.37 -11.30 6.16
C LEU A 87 -6.93 -12.73 6.16
N HIS A 88 -6.07 -13.73 6.31
CA HIS A 88 -6.47 -15.13 6.36
C HIS A 88 -7.34 -15.44 7.59
N SER A 89 -7.12 -14.76 8.73
CA SER A 89 -7.99 -14.88 9.91
C SER A 89 -9.43 -14.38 9.64
N GLN A 90 -9.60 -13.51 8.65
CA GLN A 90 -10.88 -12.98 8.18
C GLN A 90 -11.41 -13.73 6.95
N LEU A 91 -10.79 -14.86 6.56
CA LEU A 91 -11.10 -15.65 5.36
C LEU A 91 -10.95 -14.87 4.04
N ILE A 92 -10.06 -13.89 4.00
CA ILE A 92 -9.78 -13.07 2.81
C ILE A 92 -8.47 -13.54 2.18
N VAL A 93 -8.49 -13.81 0.87
CA VAL A 93 -7.30 -14.15 0.07
C VAL A 93 -6.99 -12.98 -0.86
N HIS A 94 -5.74 -12.49 -0.85
CA HIS A 94 -5.36 -11.27 -1.60
C HIS A 94 -5.39 -11.46 -3.14
N LEU A 95 -5.10 -12.68 -3.64
CA LEU A 95 -5.06 -13.08 -5.06
C LEU A 95 -4.03 -12.40 -5.98
N ASP A 96 -3.65 -11.15 -5.72
CA ASP A 96 -2.66 -10.39 -6.53
C ASP A 96 -1.55 -9.78 -5.65
N LEU A 97 -0.93 -10.60 -4.79
CA LEU A 97 0.13 -10.10 -3.90
C LEU A 97 1.37 -9.73 -4.72
N LYS A 98 1.76 -8.46 -4.65
CA LYS A 98 2.92 -7.90 -5.35
C LYS A 98 3.64 -6.85 -4.49
N PRO A 99 4.92 -6.55 -4.79
CA PRO A 99 5.62 -5.43 -4.18
C PRO A 99 5.04 -4.05 -4.59
#